data_AF-A0A5C8L329-F1
#
_entry.id   AF-A0A5C8L329-F1
#
_cell.length_a   1.000
_cell.length_b   1.000
_cell.length_c   1.000
_cell.angle_alpha   90.00
_cell.angle_beta   90.00
_cell.angle_gamma   90.00
#
_symmetry.space_group_name_H-M   'P 1'
#
loop_
_entity.id
_entity.type
_entity.pdbx_description
1 polymer ?
#
loop_
_entity_poly.entity_id
_entity_poly.type
_entity_poly.pdbx_seq_one_letter_code
_entity_poly.pdbx_strand_id
1 'polypeptide(L)'
;MNNRIEIPLSKNKIYLLLLGVIIFLIGGFWMFIEPENAGRFYNPMLKRFLYLNSETIQIIGIVGIVFFGAAGIYGIRKLFDKKAGLIIDKNGITDNSNATSIGLIEWNDILRIRTKEVMSTKFLLIDIENPEKYIKKAKNGIQAKLMKVNLNMYETPLSITSNTLKYDFGELEELIKTELKRNKNVG
;
A
#
# COMPACT_ATOMS: atom_id res chain seq x y z
N MET A 1 -6.09 -16.45 27.81
CA MET A 1 -6.82 -15.19 27.54
C MET A 1 -6.74 -14.88 26.05
N ASN A 2 -7.89 -14.78 25.39
CA ASN A 2 -8.00 -14.47 23.96
C ASN A 2 -7.74 -12.98 23.71
N ASN A 3 -6.48 -12.54 23.80
CA ASN A 3 -6.14 -11.16 23.46
C ASN A 3 -6.14 -11.01 21.93
N ARG A 4 -7.29 -10.65 21.38
CA ARG A 4 -7.44 -10.21 20.00
C ARG A 4 -7.33 -8.69 19.97
N ILE A 5 -6.35 -8.19 19.26
CA ILE A 5 -6.10 -6.76 19.07
C ILE A 5 -6.57 -6.40 17.66
N GLU A 6 -7.46 -5.42 17.55
CA GLU A 6 -7.95 -4.92 16.27
C GLU A 6 -7.51 -3.49 16.05
N ILE A 7 -6.82 -3.25 14.94
CA ILE A 7 -6.41 -1.91 14.53
C ILE A 7 -7.32 -1.47 13.38
N PRO A 8 -8.15 -0.44 13.58
CA PRO A 8 -9.06 0.03 12.54
C PRO A 8 -8.32 0.81 11.44
N LEU A 9 -8.96 0.91 10.28
CA LEU A 9 -8.51 1.78 9.21
C LEU A 9 -8.71 3.26 9.59
N SER A 10 -7.77 4.12 9.23
CA SER A 10 -7.93 5.56 9.39
C SER A 10 -8.75 6.13 8.25
N LYS A 11 -10.03 6.41 8.50
CA LYS A 11 -10.92 7.02 7.51
C LYS A 11 -10.40 8.40 7.06
N ASN A 12 -9.77 9.17 7.94
CA ASN A 12 -9.15 10.46 7.60
C ASN A 12 -8.04 10.31 6.54
N LYS A 13 -7.17 9.29 6.67
CA LYS A 13 -6.12 9.02 5.66
C LYS A 13 -6.73 8.60 4.32
N ILE A 14 -7.83 7.86 4.34
CA ILE A 14 -8.58 7.49 3.12
C ILE A 14 -9.24 8.72 2.48
N TYR A 15 -9.83 9.62 3.27
CA TYR A 15 -10.39 10.88 2.75
C TYR A 15 -9.32 11.76 2.10
N LEU A 16 -8.13 11.86 2.71
CA LEU A 16 -7.00 12.58 2.12
C LEU A 16 -6.55 11.96 0.79
N LEU A 17 -6.50 10.63 0.70
CA LEU A 17 -6.23 9.92 -0.57
C LEU A 17 -7.27 10.28 -1.63
N LEU A 18 -8.57 10.24 -1.28
CA LEU A 18 -9.65 10.55 -2.21
C LEU A 18 -9.64 12.02 -2.66
N LEU A 19 -9.29 12.95 -1.76
CA LEU A 19 -9.09 14.36 -2.11
C LEU A 19 -7.95 14.51 -3.13
N GLY A 20 -6.82 13.84 -2.91
CA GLY A 20 -5.72 13.80 -3.87
C GLY A 20 -6.16 13.24 -5.23
N VAL A 21 -6.90 12.13 -5.24
CA VAL A 21 -7.46 11.54 -6.47
C VAL A 21 -8.31 12.56 -7.23
N ILE A 22 -9.18 13.31 -6.57
CA ILE A 22 -10.03 14.32 -7.23
C ILE A 22 -9.15 15.41 -7.88
N ILE A 23 -8.15 15.94 -7.17
CA ILE A 23 -7.24 16.95 -7.70
C ILE A 23 -6.51 16.43 -8.96
N PHE A 24 -5.96 15.22 -8.89
CA PHE A 24 -5.24 14.64 -10.02
C PHE A 24 -6.14 14.27 -11.19
N LEU A 25 -7.39 13.88 -10.95
CA LEU A 25 -8.36 13.65 -12.02
C LEU A 25 -8.72 14.96 -12.72
N ILE A 26 -8.97 16.03 -11.98
CA ILE A 26 -9.24 17.37 -12.57
C ILE A 26 -8.05 17.82 -13.43
N GLY A 27 -6.82 17.73 -12.88
CA GLY A 27 -5.61 18.06 -13.62
C GLY A 27 -5.40 17.16 -14.84
N GLY A 28 -5.66 15.86 -14.71
CA GLY A 28 -5.58 14.88 -15.79
C GLY A 28 -6.54 15.17 -16.94
N PHE A 29 -7.82 15.43 -16.62
CA PHE A 29 -8.83 15.82 -17.61
C PHE A 29 -8.50 17.15 -18.28
N TRP A 30 -8.01 18.13 -17.52
CA TRP A 30 -7.58 19.40 -18.09
C TRP A 30 -6.38 19.24 -19.04
N MET A 31 -5.37 18.44 -18.68
CA MET A 31 -4.26 18.09 -19.58
C MET A 31 -4.71 17.30 -20.82
N PHE A 32 -5.77 16.51 -20.70
CA PHE A 32 -6.32 15.73 -21.81
C PHE A 32 -7.12 16.60 -22.81
N ILE A 33 -7.94 17.53 -22.31
CA ILE A 33 -8.84 18.38 -23.11
C ILE A 33 -8.10 19.60 -23.68
N GLU A 34 -7.25 20.24 -22.87
CA GLU A 34 -6.54 21.48 -23.23
C GLU A 34 -5.01 21.37 -23.04
N PRO A 35 -4.34 20.45 -23.74
CA PRO A 35 -2.91 20.20 -23.54
C PRO A 35 -2.02 21.43 -23.83
N GLU A 36 -2.42 22.29 -24.78
CA GLU A 36 -1.68 23.52 -25.07
C GLU A 36 -1.73 24.53 -23.92
N ASN A 37 -2.90 24.73 -23.32
CA ASN A 37 -3.09 25.65 -22.20
C ASN A 37 -2.40 25.10 -20.95
N ALA A 38 -2.57 23.81 -20.65
CA ALA A 38 -1.82 23.14 -19.59
C ALA A 38 -0.30 23.27 -19.80
N GLY A 39 0.15 23.18 -21.05
CA GLY A 39 1.54 23.41 -21.45
C GLY A 39 2.09 24.77 -21.06
N ARG A 40 1.27 25.83 -21.04
CA ARG A 40 1.73 27.20 -20.72
C ARG A 40 2.15 27.38 -19.26
N PHE A 41 1.70 26.50 -18.36
CA PHE A 41 2.06 26.53 -16.94
C PHE A 41 3.46 25.99 -16.66
N TYR A 42 4.06 25.26 -17.61
CA TYR A 42 5.40 24.73 -17.47
C TYR A 42 6.44 25.73 -18.02
N ASN A 43 7.45 26.04 -17.20
CA ASN A 43 8.56 26.91 -17.62
C ASN A 43 9.29 26.33 -18.84
N PRO A 44 9.86 27.18 -19.73
CA PRO A 44 10.48 26.73 -20.98
C PRO A 44 11.59 25.69 -20.82
N MET A 45 12.38 25.81 -19.75
CA MET A 45 13.44 24.84 -19.42
C MET A 45 12.88 23.44 -19.13
N LEU A 46 11.82 23.37 -18.33
CA LEU A 46 11.18 22.09 -17.97
C LEU A 46 10.51 21.46 -19.19
N LYS A 47 9.84 22.28 -20.01
CA LYS A 47 9.25 21.85 -21.29
C LYS A 47 10.26 21.16 -22.20
N ARG A 48 11.44 21.75 -22.33
CA ARG A 48 12.52 21.20 -23.15
C ARG A 48 13.13 19.93 -22.54
N PHE A 49 13.35 19.92 -21.22
CA PHE A 49 13.95 18.78 -20.53
C PHE A 49 13.05 17.53 -20.56
N LEU A 50 11.75 17.71 -20.36
CA LEU A 50 10.76 16.61 -20.32
C LEU A 50 10.05 16.39 -21.66
N TYR A 51 10.45 17.07 -22.73
CA TYR A 51 9.82 17.01 -24.06
C TYR A 51 8.28 17.20 -24.01
N LEU A 52 7.80 18.15 -23.19
CA LEU A 52 6.37 18.42 -22.96
C LEU A 52 5.75 19.21 -24.13
N ASN A 53 5.60 18.55 -25.27
CA ASN A 53 4.72 18.99 -26.35
C ASN A 53 3.25 18.64 -26.03
N SER A 54 2.33 19.14 -26.87
CA SER A 54 0.88 18.97 -26.66
C SER A 54 0.48 17.49 -26.52
N GLU A 55 0.99 16.63 -27.39
CA GLU A 55 0.73 15.18 -27.38
C GLU A 55 1.24 14.50 -26.10
N THR A 56 2.46 14.84 -25.65
CA THR A 56 3.05 14.27 -24.43
C THR A 56 2.25 14.69 -23.20
N ILE A 57 1.81 15.95 -23.13
CA ILE A 57 0.95 16.44 -22.04
C ILE A 57 -0.39 15.69 -22.03
N GLN A 58 -0.99 15.47 -23.20
CA GLN A 58 -2.22 14.72 -23.32
C GLN A 58 -2.04 13.26 -22.84
N ILE A 59 -0.96 12.60 -23.23
CA ILE A 59 -0.61 11.24 -22.78
C ILE A 59 -0.42 11.20 -21.26
N ILE A 60 0.28 12.17 -20.67
CA ILE A 60 0.44 12.29 -19.21
C ILE A 60 -0.93 12.44 -18.53
N GLY A 61 -1.82 13.24 -19.10
CA GLY A 61 -3.21 13.39 -18.64
C GLY A 61 -3.95 12.05 -18.62
N ILE A 62 -3.89 11.28 -19.72
CA ILE A 62 -4.54 9.95 -19.83
C ILE A 62 -3.96 8.98 -18.80
N VAL A 63 -2.64 8.89 -18.69
CA VAL A 63 -1.96 8.02 -17.72
C VAL A 63 -2.38 8.40 -16.29
N GLY A 64 -2.43 9.69 -16.00
CA GLY A 64 -2.92 10.23 -14.73
C GLY A 64 -4.36 9.80 -14.44
N ILE A 65 -5.27 10.01 -15.39
CA ILE A 65 -6.69 9.63 -15.24
C ILE A 65 -6.82 8.13 -14.95
N VAL A 66 -6.12 7.27 -15.71
CA VAL A 66 -6.19 5.81 -15.53
C VAL A 66 -5.63 5.42 -14.15
N PHE A 67 -4.48 5.95 -13.77
CA PHE A 67 -3.82 5.63 -12.50
C PHE A 67 -4.65 6.10 -11.29
N PHE A 68 -5.02 7.39 -11.27
CA PHE A 68 -5.78 7.96 -10.16
C PHE A 68 -7.23 7.49 -10.15
N GLY A 69 -7.81 7.14 -11.30
CA GLY A 69 -9.11 6.46 -11.37
C GLY A 69 -9.08 5.10 -10.67
N ALA A 70 -8.06 4.28 -10.93
CA ALA A 70 -7.88 3.01 -10.23
C ALA A 70 -7.66 3.21 -8.71
N ALA A 71 -6.84 4.19 -8.33
CA ALA A 71 -6.62 4.55 -6.93
C ALA A 71 -7.91 5.05 -6.23
N GLY A 72 -8.75 5.80 -6.95
CA GLY A 72 -10.05 6.26 -6.49
C GLY A 72 -11.02 5.11 -6.23
N ILE A 73 -11.14 4.17 -7.17
CA ILE A 73 -11.96 2.97 -6.99
C ILE A 73 -11.50 2.17 -5.77
N TYR A 74 -10.17 2.01 -5.60
CA TYR A 74 -9.60 1.36 -4.41
C TYR A 74 -9.96 2.12 -3.12
N GLY A 75 -9.76 3.44 -3.08
CA GLY A 75 -10.06 4.28 -1.92
C GLY A 75 -11.53 4.24 -1.53
N ILE A 76 -12.45 4.32 -2.50
CA ILE A 76 -13.90 4.22 -2.27
C ILE A 76 -14.26 2.85 -1.68
N ARG A 77 -13.77 1.75 -2.28
CA ARG A 77 -13.99 0.40 -1.74
C ARG A 77 -13.49 0.29 -0.29
N LYS A 78 -12.33 0.89 0.00
CA LYS A 78 -11.74 0.87 1.34
C LYS A 78 -12.49 1.72 2.35
N LEU A 79 -13.15 2.78 1.90
CA LEU A 79 -13.99 3.64 2.73
C LEU A 79 -15.20 2.90 3.29
N PHE A 80 -15.82 2.02 2.49
CA PHE A 80 -16.95 1.18 2.92
C PHE A 80 -16.54 -0.15 3.58
N ASP A 81 -15.24 -0.44 3.65
CA ASP A 81 -14.74 -1.63 4.35
C ASP A 81 -14.96 -1.49 5.86
N LYS A 82 -15.70 -2.45 6.41
CA LYS A 82 -16.00 -2.57 7.85
C LYS A 82 -15.01 -3.47 8.58
N LYS A 83 -14.11 -4.16 7.86
CA LYS A 83 -13.10 -5.04 8.47
C LYS A 83 -12.05 -4.19 9.18
N ALA A 84 -11.55 -4.69 10.30
CA ALA A 84 -10.35 -4.15 10.92
C ALA A 84 -9.19 -4.20 9.92
N GLY A 85 -8.37 -3.13 9.91
CA GLY A 85 -7.26 -2.99 9.00
C GLY A 85 -6.14 -3.97 9.30
N LEU A 86 -5.91 -4.25 10.59
CA LEU A 86 -5.00 -5.30 11.06
C LEU A 86 -5.67 -6.01 12.24
N ILE A 87 -5.57 -7.32 12.29
CA ILE A 87 -5.99 -8.13 13.43
C ILE A 87 -4.78 -8.93 13.91
N ILE A 88 -4.47 -8.84 15.20
CA ILE A 88 -3.40 -9.59 15.83
C ILE A 88 -4.05 -10.46 16.90
N ASP A 89 -3.87 -11.78 16.81
CA ASP A 89 -4.40 -12.73 17.79
C ASP A 89 -3.44 -13.91 17.99
N LYS A 90 -3.88 -14.93 18.74
CA LYS A 90 -3.09 -16.13 19.04
C LYS A 90 -2.63 -16.93 17.81
N ASN A 91 -3.30 -16.79 16.66
CA ASN A 91 -2.97 -17.53 15.45
C ASN A 91 -1.92 -16.78 14.62
N GLY A 92 -1.93 -15.44 14.66
CA GLY A 92 -1.03 -14.64 13.84
C GLY A 92 -1.50 -13.22 13.59
N ILE A 93 -1.06 -12.68 12.46
CA ILE A 93 -1.37 -11.34 11.97
C ILE A 93 -2.25 -11.47 10.72
N THR A 94 -3.47 -10.97 10.76
CA THR A 94 -4.32 -10.81 9.57
C THR A 94 -4.22 -9.39 9.07
N ASP A 95 -3.53 -9.20 7.94
CA ASP A 95 -3.35 -7.89 7.32
C ASP A 95 -4.42 -7.63 6.26
N ASN A 96 -5.26 -6.62 6.48
CA ASN A 96 -6.20 -6.06 5.51
C ASN A 96 -5.82 -4.61 5.14
N SER A 97 -4.65 -4.10 5.51
CA SER A 97 -4.29 -2.69 5.41
C SER A 97 -3.97 -2.26 3.96
N ASN A 98 -3.50 -3.16 3.11
CA ASN A 98 -3.03 -2.85 1.75
C ASN A 98 -3.73 -3.68 0.66
N ALA A 99 -3.48 -3.32 -0.60
CA ALA A 99 -4.06 -3.98 -1.77
C ALA A 99 -3.54 -5.42 -1.99
N THR A 100 -2.38 -5.75 -1.43
CA THR A 100 -1.75 -7.08 -1.50
C THR A 100 -2.10 -7.97 -0.31
N SER A 101 -3.08 -7.60 0.51
CA SER A 101 -3.58 -8.38 1.64
C SER A 101 -3.89 -9.85 1.25
N ILE A 102 -3.23 -10.77 1.95
CA ILE A 102 -3.30 -12.22 1.75
C ILE A 102 -4.02 -12.97 2.89
N GLY A 103 -4.52 -12.24 3.90
CA GLY A 103 -5.16 -12.83 5.08
C GLY A 103 -4.16 -13.12 6.20
N LEU A 104 -4.35 -14.26 6.88
CA LEU A 104 -3.59 -14.65 8.07
C LEU A 104 -2.14 -15.03 7.73
N ILE A 105 -1.21 -14.40 8.43
CA ILE A 105 0.20 -14.72 8.55
C ILE A 105 0.41 -15.39 9.92
N GLU A 106 0.70 -16.68 9.92
CA GLU A 106 0.79 -17.51 11.12
C GLU A 106 2.09 -17.21 11.89
N TRP A 107 2.04 -17.12 13.22
CA TRP A 107 3.24 -16.85 14.04
C TRP A 107 4.37 -17.84 13.81
N ASN A 108 4.03 -19.12 13.61
CA ASN A 108 5.00 -20.19 13.39
C ASN A 108 5.80 -20.01 12.09
N ASP A 109 5.23 -19.36 11.08
CA ASP A 109 5.92 -19.15 9.81
C ASP A 109 6.85 -17.93 9.84
N ILE A 110 6.66 -17.01 10.79
CA ILE A 110 7.42 -15.75 10.85
C ILE A 110 8.79 -16.02 11.45
N LEU A 111 9.86 -15.81 10.69
CA LEU A 111 11.24 -15.94 11.18
C LEU A 111 11.66 -14.71 11.99
N ARG A 112 11.45 -13.53 11.43
CA ARG A 112 11.79 -12.24 12.04
C ARG A 112 11.02 -11.11 11.37
N ILE A 113 11.06 -9.94 11.98
CA ILE A 113 10.41 -8.72 11.47
C ILE A 113 11.45 -7.63 11.36
N ARG A 114 11.59 -7.08 10.15
CA ARG A 114 12.53 -6.01 9.84
C ARG A 114 11.78 -4.73 9.45
N THR A 115 12.33 -3.59 9.81
CA THR A 115 11.83 -2.30 9.33
C THR A 115 12.61 -1.88 8.10
N LYS A 116 11.91 -1.42 7.07
CA LYS A 116 12.50 -0.80 5.88
C LYS A 116 11.87 0.56 5.65
N GLU A 117 12.70 1.49 5.20
CA GLU A 117 12.28 2.82 4.77
C GLU A 117 12.71 3.03 3.32
N VAL A 118 11.77 3.50 2.49
CA VAL A 118 12.02 3.93 1.12
C VAL A 118 11.45 5.33 0.99
N MET A 119 12.33 6.30 0.67
CA MET A 119 12.03 7.72 0.78
C MET A 119 11.55 8.07 2.19
N SER A 120 10.29 8.49 2.36
CA SER A 120 9.69 8.79 3.67
C SER A 120 8.68 7.74 4.13
N THR A 121 8.57 6.61 3.41
CA THR A 121 7.58 5.56 3.72
C THR A 121 8.26 4.42 4.46
N LYS A 122 7.82 4.19 5.70
CA LYS A 122 8.24 3.06 6.54
C LYS A 122 7.26 1.90 6.44
N PHE A 123 7.79 0.68 6.42
CA PHE A 123 7.02 -0.55 6.41
C PHE A 123 7.78 -1.69 7.10
N LEU A 124 7.02 -2.65 7.62
CA LEU A 124 7.54 -3.86 8.24
C LEU A 124 7.63 -4.97 7.19
N LEU A 125 8.80 -5.53 7.01
CA LEU A 125 9.04 -6.75 6.25
C LEU A 125 8.87 -7.95 7.19
N ILE A 126 8.00 -8.87 6.80
CA ILE A 126 7.72 -10.09 7.57
C ILE A 126 8.47 -11.24 6.92
N ASP A 127 9.65 -11.55 7.41
CA ASP A 127 10.46 -12.64 6.86
C ASP A 127 9.83 -13.97 7.28
N ILE A 128 9.62 -14.86 6.30
CA ILE A 128 8.88 -16.11 6.49
C ILE A 128 9.68 -17.29 5.95
N GLU A 129 9.53 -18.45 6.59
CA GLU A 129 10.26 -19.67 6.22
C GLU A 129 9.89 -20.19 4.83
N ASN A 130 8.61 -20.13 4.47
CA ASN A 130 8.10 -20.61 3.19
C ASN A 130 7.36 -19.51 2.41
N PRO A 131 8.06 -18.65 1.65
CA PRO A 131 7.46 -17.62 0.79
C PRO A 131 6.38 -18.13 -0.17
N GLU A 132 6.60 -19.31 -0.75
CA GLU A 132 5.69 -19.91 -1.74
C GLU A 132 4.33 -20.30 -1.12
N LYS A 133 4.30 -20.71 0.17
CA LYS A 133 3.04 -20.93 0.92
C LYS A 133 2.13 -19.71 0.83
N TYR A 134 2.71 -18.52 0.91
CA TYR A 134 1.97 -17.27 0.95
C TYR A 134 1.67 -16.68 -0.43
N ILE A 135 2.60 -16.81 -1.39
CA ILE A 135 2.35 -16.39 -2.78
C ILE A 135 1.17 -17.17 -3.38
N LYS A 136 1.02 -18.47 -3.04
CA LYS A 136 -0.13 -19.28 -3.47
C LYS A 136 -1.48 -18.84 -2.88
N LYS A 137 -1.49 -18.06 -1.79
CA LYS A 137 -2.72 -17.48 -1.22
C LYS A 137 -3.21 -16.23 -1.98
N ALA A 138 -2.47 -15.76 -2.98
CA ALA A 138 -2.87 -14.60 -3.79
C ALA A 138 -4.20 -14.87 -4.51
N LYS A 139 -5.09 -13.87 -4.52
CA LYS A 139 -6.44 -13.95 -5.10
C LYS A 139 -6.44 -13.91 -6.63
N ASN A 140 -5.37 -13.38 -7.23
CA ASN A 140 -5.25 -13.23 -8.69
C ASN A 140 -3.77 -13.14 -9.11
N GLY A 141 -3.52 -13.27 -10.42
CA GLY A 141 -2.17 -13.27 -10.99
C GLY A 141 -1.39 -11.97 -10.79
N ILE A 142 -2.08 -10.82 -10.72
CA ILE A 142 -1.43 -9.52 -10.47
C ILE A 142 -0.89 -9.48 -9.04
N GLN A 143 -1.70 -9.89 -8.05
CA GLN A 143 -1.25 -9.97 -6.65
C GLN A 143 -0.07 -10.93 -6.50
N ALA A 144 -0.14 -12.12 -7.11
CA ALA A 144 0.96 -13.08 -7.09
C ALA A 144 2.25 -12.50 -7.71
N LYS A 145 2.13 -11.77 -8.82
CA LYS A 145 3.28 -11.10 -9.48
C LYS A 145 3.89 -10.02 -8.58
N LEU A 146 3.07 -9.18 -7.94
CA LEU A 146 3.54 -8.17 -6.99
C LEU A 146 4.26 -8.80 -5.79
N MET A 147 3.72 -9.90 -5.25
CA MET A 147 4.38 -10.64 -4.17
C MET A 147 5.73 -11.23 -4.58
N LYS A 148 5.87 -11.73 -5.82
CA LYS A 148 7.16 -12.20 -6.36
C LYS A 148 8.16 -11.05 -6.53
N VAL A 149 7.70 -9.88 -6.95
CA VAL A 149 8.55 -8.68 -7.01
C VAL A 149 9.04 -8.30 -5.62
N ASN A 150 8.16 -8.31 -4.62
CA ASN A 150 8.54 -8.06 -3.23
C ASN A 150 9.57 -9.09 -2.73
N LEU A 151 9.35 -10.38 -3.03
CA LEU A 151 10.30 -11.45 -2.67
C LEU A 151 11.69 -11.19 -3.27
N ASN A 152 11.77 -10.83 -4.55
CA ASN A 152 13.04 -10.56 -5.21
C ASN A 152 13.74 -9.29 -4.67
N MET A 153 12.97 -8.29 -4.27
CA MET A 153 13.51 -6.99 -3.83
C MET A 153 13.87 -6.96 -2.34
N TYR A 154 13.10 -7.66 -1.52
CA TYR A 154 13.14 -7.56 -0.06
C TYR A 154 13.36 -8.90 0.65
N GLU A 155 13.52 -9.99 -0.11
CA GLU A 155 13.70 -11.36 0.42
C GLU A 155 12.47 -11.89 1.17
N THR A 156 11.33 -11.20 1.06
CA THR A 156 10.03 -11.65 1.56
C THR A 156 8.90 -11.10 0.69
N PRO A 157 7.84 -11.88 0.43
CA PRO A 157 6.68 -11.39 -0.30
C PRO A 157 5.75 -10.51 0.56
N LEU A 158 5.96 -10.48 1.88
CA LEU A 158 5.03 -9.91 2.86
C LEU A 158 5.56 -8.61 3.46
N SER A 159 4.71 -7.58 3.44
CA SER A 159 4.95 -6.32 4.14
C SER A 159 3.69 -5.79 4.80
N ILE A 160 3.85 -5.09 5.92
CA ILE A 160 2.78 -4.43 6.67
C ILE A 160 3.13 -2.94 6.79
N THR A 161 2.14 -2.07 6.56
CA THR A 161 2.29 -0.61 6.64
C THR A 161 1.19 0.01 7.49
N SER A 162 1.49 1.12 8.17
CA SER A 162 0.52 1.90 8.94
C SER A 162 -0.19 2.99 8.12
N ASN A 163 0.09 3.09 6.81
CA ASN A 163 -0.41 4.18 5.94
C ASN A 163 -1.94 4.26 5.88
N THR A 164 -2.64 3.13 5.99
CA THR A 164 -4.11 3.10 6.02
C THR A 164 -4.68 2.81 7.41
N LEU A 165 -3.81 2.54 8.40
CA LEU A 165 -4.19 2.22 9.77
C LEU A 165 -4.31 3.50 10.62
N LYS A 166 -5.22 3.46 11.60
CA LYS A 166 -5.31 4.46 12.67
C LYS A 166 -4.34 4.08 13.80
N TYR A 167 -3.05 4.01 13.45
CA TYR A 167 -1.97 3.62 14.35
C TYR A 167 -0.67 4.27 13.88
N ASP A 168 0.22 4.63 14.82
CA ASP A 168 1.55 5.10 14.49
C ASP A 168 2.44 3.96 13.99
N PHE A 169 3.43 4.26 13.15
CA PHE A 169 4.34 3.23 12.65
C PHE A 169 5.25 2.65 13.76
N GLY A 170 5.83 3.50 14.61
CA GLY A 170 6.72 3.06 15.68
C GLY A 170 5.99 2.23 16.72
N GLU A 171 4.79 2.66 17.12
CA GLU A 171 3.92 1.87 18.00
C GLU A 171 3.53 0.54 17.35
N LEU A 172 3.25 0.52 16.03
CA LEU A 172 2.89 -0.71 15.31
C LEU A 172 4.04 -1.71 15.31
N GLU A 173 5.25 -1.22 15.06
CA GLU A 173 6.47 -2.02 15.08
C GLU A 173 6.69 -2.66 16.45
N GLU A 174 6.58 -1.87 17.52
CA GLU A 174 6.74 -2.34 18.90
C GLU A 174 5.69 -3.40 19.26
N LEU A 175 4.43 -3.13 18.93
CA LEU A 175 3.32 -4.04 19.17
C LEU A 175 3.54 -5.39 18.49
N ILE A 176 3.83 -5.38 17.18
CA ILE A 176 3.98 -6.61 16.41
C ILE A 176 5.20 -7.41 16.89
N LYS A 177 6.33 -6.74 17.20
CA LYS A 177 7.52 -7.41 17.73
C LYS A 177 7.28 -8.04 19.11
N THR A 178 6.51 -7.36 19.95
CA THR A 178 6.14 -7.87 21.28
C THR A 178 5.26 -9.11 21.17
N GLU A 179 4.24 -9.07 20.32
CA GLU A 179 3.36 -10.22 20.08
C GLU A 179 4.10 -11.39 19.42
N LEU A 180 5.06 -11.14 18.52
CA LEU A 180 5.91 -12.21 17.97
C LEU A 180 6.71 -12.92 19.08
N LYS A 181 7.38 -12.16 19.96
CA LYS A 181 8.15 -12.73 21.09
C LYS A 181 7.24 -13.54 22.01
N ARG A 182 6.07 -13.01 22.33
CA ARG A 182 5.09 -13.66 23.20
C ARG A 182 4.62 -14.99 22.63
N ASN A 183 4.32 -15.06 21.33
CA ASN A 183 3.78 -16.27 20.72
C ASN A 183 4.86 -17.29 20.32
N LYS A 184 6.12 -16.87 20.14
CA LYS A 184 7.26 -17.80 19.93
C LYS A 184 7.85 -18.39 21.21
N ASN A 185 7.82 -17.67 22.33
CA ASN A 185 8.35 -18.16 23.61
C ASN A 185 7.37 -19.10 24.36
N VAL A 186 6.19 -19.36 23.78
CA VAL A 186 5.14 -20.21 24.35
C VAL A 186 5.06 -21.56 23.61
N GLY A 187 5.95 -21.80 22.64
CA GLY A 187 6.08 -23.06 21.90
C GLY A 187 7.22 -23.94 22.39
#